data_AF-A0A433PZS0-F1
#
_entry.id   AF-A0A433PZS0-F1
#
_cell.length_a   1.000
_cell.length_b   1.000
_cell.length_c   1.000
_cell.angle_alpha   90.00
_cell.angle_beta   90.00
_cell.angle_gamma   90.00
#
_symmetry.space_group_name_H-M   'P 1'
#
loop_
_entity.id
_entity.type
_entity.pdbx_description
1 polymer ?
#
loop_
_entity_poly.entity_id
_entity_poly.type
_entity_poly.pdbx_seq_one_letter_code
_entity_poly.pdbx_strand_id
1 'polypeptide(L)'
;FIALIHSDKTDLEAKQEQLEQSIIEVFDTPDMRSFTYRLHAVLMYDGSSGSGHHWAYVWVRQTSEDEGQWMRFCDAEVRKVSEEDVFNDRTGTTTGAGVYALIYLKGLLEANIDRIADTIPQSLKAFINQDNQSHAKEVRNYVNRSRNQEDMISRDSSSSSPPIYKDAAEPDETTPTLGSGMRYLGTGAETPMSKKATILMFEMDQVQSDDYRILQSCVLGIRFEYYLAKVGNTSALQYLLNQHVDSERLSDDEPLVIAPAARQDPQLFDAYQAFDNFTQITALFSAGLECMLQNEHARGLEYFLDAKRKEAQWVHGYLVSTEIRMATPRAEELSRVDKLLTYGKVCLQILDENARNKVLNVAYRSRGLEDAIRIAQQALTLVGPENVLTDPFLVRLREQWLQLTESLTESLEGPQSELLNKLVMIYLNDEFVSPSPPTSEGSAETFVGGPVPESTVEHVLPRYQDVVPEGGETVRDTEVEIVLEEMLEEMLKRGQVQDAGGSATMATQAVEPVWKRYRDAKQRVDMQFRQSLDETLHG
;
A
#
# COMPACT_ATOMS: atom_id res chain seq x y z
N PHE A 1 -28.81 -68.36 14.34
CA PHE A 1 -28.65 -67.03 14.96
C PHE A 1 -27.33 -66.39 14.56
N ILE A 2 -26.16 -66.92 14.94
CA ILE A 2 -24.84 -66.38 14.52
C ILE A 2 -24.68 -66.31 12.99
N ALA A 3 -25.11 -67.34 12.26
CA ALA A 3 -25.09 -67.34 10.79
C ALA A 3 -25.99 -66.26 10.16
N LEU A 4 -27.10 -65.92 10.83
CA LEU A 4 -28.01 -64.86 10.37
C LEU A 4 -27.37 -63.49 10.59
N ILE A 5 -26.74 -63.28 11.75
CA ILE A 5 -26.00 -62.04 12.05
C ILE A 5 -24.82 -61.83 11.10
N HIS A 6 -24.09 -62.90 10.73
CA HIS A 6 -23.02 -62.79 9.74
C HIS A 6 -23.56 -62.44 8.35
N SER A 7 -24.70 -63.03 7.94
CA SER A 7 -25.35 -62.68 6.67
C SER A 7 -25.81 -61.22 6.64
N ASP A 8 -26.46 -60.76 7.71
CA ASP A 8 -26.92 -59.37 7.82
C ASP A 8 -25.72 -58.40 7.80
N LYS A 9 -24.61 -58.76 8.45
CA LYS A 9 -23.36 -57.97 8.41
C LYS A 9 -22.80 -57.89 7.00
N THR A 10 -22.68 -59.00 6.27
CA THR A 10 -22.14 -59.00 4.90
C THR A 10 -23.04 -58.23 3.95
N ASP A 11 -24.36 -58.32 4.12
CA ASP A 11 -25.32 -57.58 3.29
C ASP A 11 -25.24 -56.07 3.55
N LEU A 12 -24.96 -55.66 4.80
CA LEU A 12 -24.73 -54.26 5.14
C LEU A 12 -23.38 -53.75 4.60
N GLU A 13 -22.31 -54.55 4.69
CA GLU A 13 -20.99 -54.20 4.12
C GLU A 13 -21.09 -54.04 2.59
N ALA A 14 -21.77 -54.95 1.90
CA ALA A 14 -21.99 -54.85 0.45
C ALA A 14 -22.83 -53.63 0.07
N LYS A 15 -23.87 -53.31 0.85
CA LYS A 15 -24.66 -52.08 0.64
C LYS A 15 -23.86 -50.81 0.91
N GLN A 16 -22.97 -50.84 1.90
CA GLN A 16 -22.08 -49.72 2.19
C GLN A 16 -21.13 -49.48 1.00
N GLU A 17 -20.48 -50.53 0.50
CA GLU A 17 -19.59 -50.43 -0.66
C GLU A 17 -20.33 -49.92 -1.91
N GLN A 18 -21.54 -50.43 -2.15
CA GLN A 18 -22.39 -49.98 -3.25
C GLN A 18 -22.76 -48.49 -3.14
N LEU A 19 -23.09 -48.02 -1.93
CA LEU A 19 -23.41 -46.61 -1.69
C LEU A 19 -22.16 -45.73 -1.82
N GLU A 20 -21.00 -46.18 -1.34
CA GLU A 20 -19.72 -45.48 -1.50
C GLU A 20 -19.34 -45.32 -2.98
N GLN A 21 -19.49 -46.39 -3.78
CA GLN A 21 -19.30 -46.34 -5.24
C GLN A 21 -20.29 -45.39 -5.90
N SER A 22 -21.57 -45.48 -5.52
CA SER A 22 -22.60 -44.57 -6.04
C SER A 22 -22.27 -43.11 -5.72
N ILE A 23 -21.68 -42.80 -4.55
CA ILE A 23 -21.26 -41.45 -4.16
C ILE A 23 -20.11 -40.95 -5.03
N ILE A 24 -19.10 -41.80 -5.30
CA ILE A 24 -17.95 -41.45 -6.15
C ILE A 24 -18.41 -41.14 -7.58
N GLU A 25 -19.41 -41.87 -8.08
CA GLU A 25 -19.90 -41.74 -9.45
C GLU A 25 -20.96 -40.64 -9.65
N VAL A 26 -21.48 -40.01 -8.57
CA VAL A 26 -22.57 -39.01 -8.67
C VAL A 26 -22.26 -37.90 -9.66
N PHE A 27 -21.02 -37.42 -9.64
CA PHE A 27 -20.56 -36.33 -10.51
C PHE A 27 -19.83 -36.84 -11.75
N ASP A 28 -19.77 -38.15 -11.95
CA ASP A 28 -19.10 -38.74 -13.10
C ASP A 28 -19.99 -38.79 -14.34
N THR A 29 -20.60 -37.64 -14.66
CA THR A 29 -21.53 -37.48 -15.77
C THR A 29 -20.90 -36.63 -16.90
N PRO A 30 -21.25 -36.89 -18.18
CA PRO A 30 -20.64 -36.18 -19.31
C PRO A 30 -20.80 -34.65 -19.27
N ASP A 31 -21.90 -34.15 -18.70
CA ASP A 31 -22.19 -32.72 -18.52
C ASP A 31 -21.27 -32.07 -17.46
N MET A 32 -20.95 -32.81 -16.39
CA MET A 32 -20.05 -32.35 -15.32
C MET A 32 -18.56 -32.38 -15.71
N ARG A 33 -18.22 -33.09 -16.80
CA ARG A 33 -16.85 -33.13 -17.37
C ARG A 33 -16.55 -32.02 -18.39
N SER A 34 -17.50 -31.09 -18.62
CA SER A 34 -17.41 -30.06 -19.67
C SER A 34 -16.31 -29.01 -19.47
N PHE A 35 -15.88 -28.76 -18.22
CA PHE A 35 -14.84 -27.79 -17.89
C PHE A 35 -13.70 -28.45 -17.11
N THR A 36 -12.64 -28.86 -17.81
CA THR A 36 -11.46 -29.47 -17.19
C THR A 36 -10.47 -28.43 -16.71
N TYR A 37 -10.01 -28.58 -15.47
CA TYR A 37 -8.91 -27.80 -14.89
C TYR A 37 -7.75 -28.73 -14.55
N ARG A 38 -6.54 -28.39 -15.00
CA ARG A 38 -5.33 -29.15 -14.71
C ARG A 38 -4.56 -28.45 -13.59
N LEU A 39 -4.17 -29.20 -12.56
CA LEU A 39 -3.28 -28.71 -11.52
C LEU A 39 -1.93 -28.34 -12.15
N HIS A 40 -1.50 -27.09 -11.97
CA HIS A 40 -0.28 -26.56 -12.55
C HIS A 40 0.79 -26.28 -11.51
N ALA A 41 0.42 -25.78 -10.33
CA ALA A 41 1.37 -25.55 -9.26
C ALA A 41 0.78 -25.83 -7.88
N VAL A 42 1.64 -26.28 -6.96
CA VAL A 42 1.36 -26.53 -5.55
C VAL A 42 2.38 -25.74 -4.73
N LEU A 43 1.91 -24.81 -3.91
CA LEU A 43 2.78 -23.95 -3.10
C LEU A 43 2.82 -24.47 -1.66
N MET A 44 4.04 -24.65 -1.17
CA MET A 44 4.36 -25.32 0.08
C MET A 44 5.06 -24.38 1.06
N TYR A 45 4.85 -24.62 2.35
CA TYR A 45 5.46 -23.87 3.44
C TYR A 45 5.84 -24.80 4.60
N ASP A 46 7.07 -24.73 5.13
CA ASP A 46 7.52 -25.49 6.31
C ASP A 46 7.85 -24.65 7.55
N GLY A 47 6.95 -23.74 7.94
CA GLY A 47 7.17 -22.96 9.16
C GLY A 47 6.18 -23.26 10.28
N SER A 48 6.68 -23.21 11.51
CA SER A 48 5.86 -22.90 12.68
C SER A 48 6.13 -21.45 13.07
N SER A 49 5.08 -20.62 13.12
CA SER A 49 5.17 -19.25 13.68
C SER A 49 6.03 -18.26 12.88
N GLY A 50 5.68 -18.01 11.61
CA GLY A 50 6.16 -16.86 10.82
C GLY A 50 7.60 -16.93 10.29
N SER A 51 8.37 -17.96 10.65
CA SER A 51 9.61 -18.34 9.98
C SER A 51 9.41 -19.73 9.38
N GLY A 52 9.49 -19.82 8.05
CA GLY A 52 9.41 -21.08 7.32
C GLY A 52 9.88 -20.87 5.89
N HIS A 53 10.36 -21.95 5.27
CA HIS A 53 10.81 -21.91 3.89
C HIS A 53 9.61 -22.13 2.98
N HIS A 54 9.58 -21.37 1.89
CA HIS A 54 8.58 -21.52 0.85
C HIS A 54 9.20 -22.21 -0.35
N TRP A 55 8.50 -23.19 -0.91
CA TRP A 55 8.85 -23.77 -2.20
C TRP A 55 7.60 -24.06 -2.99
N ALA A 56 7.77 -24.29 -4.29
CA ALA A 56 6.67 -24.63 -5.17
C ALA A 56 7.00 -25.88 -5.97
N TYR A 57 6.01 -26.75 -6.14
CA TYR A 57 5.99 -27.75 -7.20
C TYR A 57 5.24 -27.17 -8.38
N VAL A 58 5.87 -27.15 -9.55
CA VAL A 58 5.28 -26.57 -10.77
C VAL A 58 5.40 -27.60 -11.89
N TRP A 59 4.30 -27.83 -12.61
CA TRP A 59 4.26 -28.65 -13.81
C TRP A 59 4.80 -27.84 -14.99
N VAL A 60 6.03 -28.12 -15.40
CA VAL A 60 6.71 -27.38 -16.46
C VAL A 60 6.67 -28.18 -17.75
N ARG A 61 6.30 -27.50 -18.84
CA ARG A 61 6.40 -28.01 -20.21
C ARG A 61 7.39 -27.15 -20.98
N GLN A 62 8.39 -27.75 -21.62
CA GLN A 62 9.42 -27.00 -22.34
C GLN A 62 9.11 -26.76 -23.82
N THR A 63 8.40 -27.68 -24.45
CA THR A 63 7.98 -27.59 -25.87
C THR A 63 6.54 -28.04 -26.01
N SER A 64 5.89 -27.72 -27.14
CA SER A 64 4.52 -28.18 -27.40
C SER A 64 4.38 -29.72 -27.45
N GLU A 65 5.46 -30.43 -27.78
CA GLU A 65 5.53 -31.89 -27.89
C GLU A 65 5.88 -32.61 -26.57
N ASP A 66 6.29 -31.86 -25.54
CA ASP A 66 6.67 -32.40 -24.24
C ASP A 66 5.43 -32.73 -23.39
N GLU A 67 5.39 -33.95 -22.85
CA GLU A 67 4.32 -34.38 -21.94
C GLU A 67 4.31 -33.50 -20.68
N GLY A 68 5.47 -32.93 -20.32
CA GLY A 68 5.70 -32.07 -19.16
C GLY A 68 6.31 -32.85 -18.00
N GLN A 69 6.84 -32.12 -17.02
CA GLN A 69 7.49 -32.70 -15.84
C GLN A 69 7.27 -31.85 -14.60
N TRP A 70 7.07 -32.48 -13.44
CA TRP A 70 7.04 -31.78 -12.16
C TRP A 70 8.44 -31.30 -11.77
N MET A 71 8.53 -30.03 -11.39
CA MET A 71 9.75 -29.38 -10.96
C MET A 71 9.53 -28.76 -9.58
N ARG A 72 10.47 -28.99 -8.65
CA ARG A 72 10.53 -28.29 -7.38
C ARG A 72 11.40 -27.04 -7.53
N PHE A 73 10.83 -25.89 -7.19
CA PHE A 73 11.48 -24.59 -7.12
C PHE A 73 11.62 -24.19 -5.66
N CYS A 74 12.86 -24.12 -5.16
CA CYS A 74 13.19 -23.74 -3.79
C CYS A 74 14.39 -22.79 -3.84
N ASP A 75 14.12 -21.48 -3.79
CA ASP A 75 15.12 -20.43 -3.93
C ASP A 75 16.02 -20.63 -5.17
N ALA A 76 17.32 -20.83 -4.99
CA ALA A 76 18.28 -21.09 -6.06
C ALA A 76 18.28 -22.54 -6.57
N GLU A 77 17.62 -23.48 -5.86
CA GLU A 77 17.56 -24.89 -6.24
C GLU A 77 16.32 -25.17 -7.10
N VAL A 78 16.55 -25.68 -8.31
CA VAL A 78 15.50 -26.17 -9.20
C VAL A 78 15.81 -27.62 -9.58
N ARG A 79 14.88 -28.54 -9.26
CA ARG A 79 15.07 -29.98 -9.54
C ARG A 79 13.81 -30.65 -10.06
N LYS A 80 13.99 -31.75 -10.79
CA LYS A 80 12.90 -32.65 -11.21
C LYS A 80 12.39 -33.44 -10.01
N VAL A 81 11.08 -33.62 -9.92
CA VAL A 81 10.43 -34.46 -8.91
C VAL A 81 9.35 -35.32 -9.58
N SER A 82 9.00 -36.45 -9.00
CA SER A 82 7.92 -37.29 -9.54
C SER A 82 6.55 -36.76 -9.11
N GLU A 83 5.51 -37.18 -9.84
CA GLU A 83 4.12 -36.87 -9.43
C GLU A 83 3.83 -37.45 -8.03
N GLU A 84 4.24 -38.68 -7.76
CA GLU A 84 4.04 -39.30 -6.44
C GLU A 84 4.69 -38.49 -5.31
N ASP A 85 5.87 -37.90 -5.54
CA ASP A 85 6.54 -37.05 -4.55
C ASP A 85 5.75 -35.77 -4.25
N VAL A 86 5.11 -35.18 -5.26
CA VAL A 86 4.29 -33.96 -5.10
C VAL A 86 3.01 -34.27 -4.33
N PHE A 87 2.30 -35.33 -4.73
CA PHE A 87 0.99 -35.67 -4.16
C PHE A 87 1.08 -36.32 -2.78
N ASN A 88 2.21 -36.97 -2.47
CA ASN A 88 2.46 -37.57 -1.16
C ASN A 88 3.42 -36.76 -0.28
N ASP A 89 3.69 -35.50 -0.63
CA ASP A 89 4.49 -34.63 0.23
C ASP A 89 3.75 -34.37 1.55
N ARG A 90 4.25 -34.98 2.64
CA ARG A 90 3.67 -34.86 3.99
C ARG A 90 4.31 -33.74 4.80
N THR A 91 5.13 -32.90 4.19
CA THR A 91 5.81 -31.84 4.92
C THR A 91 4.77 -30.95 5.60
N GLY A 92 4.78 -30.96 6.94
CA GLY A 92 3.95 -30.09 7.77
C GLY A 92 2.59 -30.62 8.26
N THR A 93 2.20 -31.86 7.95
CA THR A 93 0.91 -32.45 8.39
C THR A 93 0.67 -32.47 9.91
N THR A 94 1.69 -32.19 10.72
CA THR A 94 1.62 -32.23 12.20
C THR A 94 1.89 -30.88 12.88
N THR A 95 2.29 -29.83 12.15
CA THR A 95 2.77 -28.56 12.72
C THR A 95 2.23 -27.28 12.08
N GLY A 96 1.17 -27.36 11.26
CA GLY A 96 0.59 -26.19 10.58
C GLY A 96 1.40 -25.71 9.36
N ALA A 97 2.38 -26.51 8.95
CA ALA A 97 3.10 -26.40 7.69
C ALA A 97 2.39 -27.25 6.61
N GLY A 98 2.62 -26.98 5.32
CA GLY A 98 2.10 -27.79 4.22
C GLY A 98 1.68 -26.98 3.00
N VAL A 99 0.77 -27.54 2.22
CA VAL A 99 0.19 -26.88 1.04
C VAL A 99 -0.65 -25.68 1.51
N TYR A 100 -0.31 -24.48 1.06
CA TYR A 100 -1.09 -23.28 1.35
C TYR A 100 -1.81 -22.71 0.12
N ALA A 101 -1.42 -23.09 -1.09
CA ALA A 101 -2.12 -22.71 -2.32
C ALA A 101 -2.00 -23.77 -3.43
N LEU A 102 -3.06 -23.90 -4.23
CA LEU A 102 -3.14 -24.74 -5.42
C LEU A 102 -3.52 -23.88 -6.62
N ILE A 103 -2.74 -23.97 -7.70
CA ILE A 103 -2.99 -23.22 -8.93
C ILE A 103 -3.44 -24.19 -10.01
N TYR A 104 -4.65 -23.94 -10.53
CA TYR A 104 -5.24 -24.71 -11.63
C TYR A 104 -5.34 -23.87 -12.89
N LEU A 105 -5.09 -24.50 -14.04
CA LEU A 105 -5.26 -23.90 -15.35
C LEU A 105 -6.45 -24.53 -16.07
N LYS A 106 -7.25 -23.69 -16.72
CA LYS A 106 -8.40 -24.14 -17.53
C LYS A 106 -7.91 -24.81 -18.82
N GLY A 107 -8.14 -26.11 -18.96
CA GLY A 107 -7.88 -26.91 -20.16
C GLY A 107 -6.40 -27.04 -20.56
N LEU A 108 -6.16 -27.71 -21.71
CA LEU A 108 -4.88 -27.68 -22.42
C LEU A 108 -4.71 -26.29 -23.03
N LEU A 109 -4.22 -25.34 -22.24
CA LEU A 109 -3.69 -24.10 -22.77
C LEU A 109 -2.46 -24.47 -23.60
N GLU A 110 -2.65 -24.76 -24.88
CA GLU A 110 -1.59 -24.91 -25.87
C GLU A 110 -1.01 -23.53 -26.18
N ALA A 111 -0.40 -22.92 -25.17
CA ALA A 111 0.46 -21.78 -25.40
C ALA A 111 1.53 -22.21 -26.41
N ASN A 112 1.78 -21.38 -27.42
CA ASN A 112 2.76 -21.65 -28.46
C ASN A 112 4.17 -21.41 -27.88
N ILE A 113 4.56 -22.27 -26.92
CA ILE A 113 5.78 -22.16 -26.10
C ILE A 113 7.01 -22.06 -27.01
N ASP A 114 6.96 -22.76 -28.14
CA ASP A 114 8.04 -22.80 -29.13
C ASP A 114 8.35 -21.43 -29.76
N ARG A 115 7.43 -20.46 -29.68
CA ARG A 115 7.58 -19.10 -30.25
C ARG A 115 7.74 -18.01 -29.20
N ILE A 116 7.87 -18.36 -27.92
CA ILE A 116 8.07 -17.37 -26.85
C ILE A 116 9.34 -16.56 -27.11
N ALA A 117 10.42 -17.20 -27.59
CA ALA A 117 11.67 -16.52 -27.93
C ALA A 117 11.52 -15.42 -29.01
N ASP A 118 10.54 -15.57 -29.92
CA ASP A 118 10.25 -14.60 -30.97
C ASP A 118 9.53 -13.37 -30.43
N THR A 119 8.81 -13.50 -29.31
CA THR A 119 8.06 -12.41 -28.67
C THR A 119 8.91 -11.51 -27.78
N ILE A 120 10.13 -11.94 -27.42
CA ILE A 120 11.01 -11.17 -26.53
C ILE A 120 11.57 -9.92 -27.27
N PRO A 121 11.35 -8.69 -26.75
CA PRO A 121 11.88 -7.45 -27.32
C PRO A 121 13.41 -7.45 -27.48
N GLN A 122 13.90 -6.79 -28.53
CA GLN A 122 15.33 -6.74 -28.84
C GLN A 122 16.17 -6.06 -27.73
N SER A 123 15.59 -5.08 -27.02
CA SER A 123 16.23 -4.43 -25.88
C SER A 123 16.49 -5.41 -24.74
N LEU A 124 15.53 -6.28 -24.42
CA LEU A 124 15.70 -7.32 -23.40
C LEU A 124 16.68 -8.41 -23.85
N LYS A 125 16.66 -8.79 -25.13
CA LYS A 125 17.68 -9.70 -25.71
C LYS A 125 19.09 -9.13 -25.54
N ALA A 126 19.27 -7.83 -25.79
CA ALA A 126 20.56 -7.16 -25.62
C ALA A 126 21.00 -7.13 -24.15
N PHE A 127 20.10 -6.83 -23.23
CA PHE A 127 20.35 -6.86 -21.78
C PHE A 127 20.81 -8.25 -21.31
N ILE A 128 20.06 -9.31 -21.66
CA ILE A 128 20.41 -10.70 -21.30
C ILE A 128 21.78 -11.10 -21.84
N ASN A 129 22.08 -10.73 -23.10
CA ASN A 129 23.37 -11.03 -23.71
C ASN A 129 24.53 -10.31 -23.02
N GLN A 130 24.32 -9.06 -22.58
CA GLN A 130 25.33 -8.30 -21.84
C GLN A 130 25.58 -8.89 -20.46
N ASP A 131 24.53 -9.31 -19.76
CA ASP A 131 24.64 -9.96 -18.46
C ASP A 131 25.37 -11.31 -18.56
N ASN A 132 24.97 -12.17 -19.50
CA ASN A 132 25.65 -13.43 -19.79
C ASN A 132 27.14 -13.26 -20.12
N GLN A 133 27.50 -12.21 -20.87
CA GLN A 133 28.91 -11.89 -21.15
C GLN A 133 29.67 -11.43 -19.90
N SER A 134 29.00 -10.72 -19.00
CA SER A 134 29.57 -10.27 -17.73
C SER A 134 29.81 -11.45 -16.79
N HIS A 135 28.83 -12.35 -16.69
CA HIS A 135 28.96 -13.60 -15.94
C HIS A 135 30.07 -14.51 -16.49
N ALA A 136 30.18 -14.66 -17.83
CA ALA A 136 31.28 -15.42 -18.42
C ALA A 136 32.67 -14.84 -18.08
N LYS A 137 32.78 -13.51 -17.98
CA LYS A 137 34.01 -12.86 -17.51
C LYS A 137 34.25 -13.12 -16.03
N GLU A 138 33.22 -13.06 -15.19
CA GLU A 138 33.30 -13.37 -13.76
C GLU A 138 33.81 -14.79 -13.53
N VAL A 139 33.21 -15.79 -14.21
CA VAL A 139 33.64 -17.20 -14.16
C VAL A 139 35.09 -17.34 -14.59
N ARG A 140 35.49 -16.67 -15.69
CA ARG A 140 36.89 -16.71 -16.15
C ARG A 140 37.85 -16.09 -15.15
N ASN A 141 37.47 -14.98 -14.53
CA ASN A 141 38.26 -14.32 -13.50
C ASN A 141 38.39 -15.18 -12.25
N TYR A 142 37.32 -15.85 -11.84
CA TYR A 142 37.31 -16.79 -10.73
C TYR A 142 38.28 -17.96 -11.01
N VAL A 143 38.17 -18.62 -12.18
CA VAL A 143 39.06 -19.71 -12.58
C VAL A 143 40.52 -19.26 -12.65
N ASN A 144 40.79 -18.05 -13.18
CA ASN A 144 42.14 -17.50 -13.23
C ASN A 144 42.70 -17.20 -11.83
N ARG A 145 41.88 -16.71 -10.90
CA ARG A 145 42.27 -16.53 -9.50
C ARG A 145 42.56 -17.86 -8.82
N SER A 146 41.72 -18.88 -9.02
CA SER A 146 41.94 -20.23 -8.50
C SER A 146 43.23 -20.85 -9.05
N ARG A 147 43.52 -20.71 -10.35
CA ARG A 147 44.79 -21.16 -10.96
C ARG A 147 46.01 -20.42 -10.43
N ASN A 148 45.93 -19.09 -10.31
CA ASN A 148 47.02 -18.29 -9.73
C ASN A 148 47.27 -18.64 -8.25
N GLN A 149 46.24 -19.08 -7.52
CA GLN A 149 46.34 -19.54 -6.15
C GLN A 149 46.97 -20.93 -6.06
N GLU A 150 46.65 -21.85 -6.98
CA GLU A 150 47.34 -23.14 -7.12
C GLU A 150 48.83 -22.98 -7.52
N ASP A 151 49.16 -22.03 -8.41
CA ASP A 151 50.55 -21.70 -8.77
C ASP A 151 51.36 -21.06 -7.62
N MET A 152 50.68 -20.36 -6.69
CA MET A 152 51.31 -19.87 -5.45
C MET A 152 51.47 -20.98 -4.40
N ILE A 153 50.52 -21.92 -4.29
CA ILE A 153 50.60 -23.05 -3.34
C ILE A 153 51.64 -24.08 -3.79
N SER A 154 51.95 -24.18 -5.09
CA SER A 154 53.05 -25.03 -5.58
C SER A 154 54.46 -24.49 -5.28
N ARG A 155 54.60 -23.28 -4.71
CA ARG A 155 55.89 -22.68 -4.33
C ARG A 155 56.20 -22.68 -2.84
N ASP A 156 55.27 -23.08 -1.99
CA ASP A 156 55.54 -23.27 -0.56
C ASP A 156 54.93 -24.59 -0.07
N SER A 157 55.71 -25.65 -0.24
CA SER A 157 55.48 -26.90 0.49
C SER A 157 56.04 -26.76 1.91
N SER A 158 55.20 -26.31 2.84
CA SER A 158 55.34 -26.72 4.24
C SER A 158 53.98 -26.79 4.93
N SER A 159 53.84 -27.83 5.72
CA SER A 159 52.61 -28.39 6.29
C SER A 159 51.82 -27.43 7.19
N SER A 160 50.50 -27.34 6.96
CA SER A 160 49.53 -27.29 8.07
C SER A 160 48.15 -27.76 7.62
N SER A 161 47.58 -28.70 8.37
CA SER A 161 46.22 -29.21 8.22
C SER A 161 45.16 -28.09 8.39
N PRO A 162 43.99 -28.18 7.73
CA PRO A 162 42.95 -27.16 7.84
C PRO A 162 42.24 -27.21 9.22
N PRO A 163 41.86 -26.07 9.80
CA PRO A 163 41.03 -26.04 10.99
C PRO A 163 39.58 -26.40 10.64
N ILE A 164 38.97 -27.20 11.51
CA ILE A 164 37.53 -27.48 11.55
C ILE A 164 36.84 -26.17 11.94
N TYR A 165 36.09 -25.58 11.02
CA TYR A 165 35.16 -24.50 11.34
C TYR A 165 33.95 -25.11 12.07
N LYS A 166 33.77 -24.71 13.33
CA LYS A 166 32.50 -24.82 14.04
C LYS A 166 31.66 -23.62 13.63
N ASP A 167 30.40 -23.88 13.31
CA ASP A 167 29.40 -22.86 13.00
C ASP A 167 29.40 -21.76 14.06
N ALA A 168 29.57 -20.53 13.59
CA ALA A 168 29.42 -19.33 14.39
C ALA A 168 27.92 -19.10 14.62
N ALA A 169 27.54 -18.90 15.87
CA ALA A 169 26.25 -18.36 16.22
C ALA A 169 26.13 -16.95 15.63
N GLU A 170 25.11 -16.75 14.79
CA GLU A 170 24.70 -15.44 14.30
C GLU A 170 23.87 -14.69 15.36
N PRO A 171 23.85 -13.34 15.28
CA PRO A 171 23.50 -12.48 16.39
C PRO A 171 21.99 -12.46 16.67
N ASP A 172 21.69 -12.28 17.96
CA ASP A 172 20.38 -12.03 18.54
C ASP A 172 19.83 -10.70 18.00
N GLU A 173 19.04 -10.75 16.93
CA GLU A 173 18.20 -9.62 16.51
C GLU A 173 16.81 -9.75 17.13
N THR A 174 16.50 -8.72 17.90
CA THR A 174 15.28 -8.50 18.68
C THR A 174 14.00 -8.80 17.90
N THR A 175 13.27 -9.77 18.42
CA THR A 175 11.85 -10.07 18.22
C THR A 175 10.96 -8.85 17.91
N PRO A 176 10.21 -8.85 16.79
CA PRO A 176 8.89 -8.26 16.76
C PRO A 176 7.88 -9.27 17.36
N THR A 177 7.16 -8.79 18.36
CA THR A 177 6.21 -9.55 19.18
C THR A 177 5.13 -10.23 18.33
N LEU A 178 5.14 -11.56 18.31
CA LEU A 178 4.06 -12.39 17.79
C LEU A 178 2.81 -12.19 18.66
N GLY A 179 1.87 -11.39 18.17
CA GLY A 179 0.62 -11.15 18.88
C GLY A 179 -0.46 -10.61 17.96
N SER A 180 -0.93 -11.36 16.96
CA SER A 180 -2.17 -10.97 16.26
C SER A 180 -2.97 -12.11 15.61
N GLY A 181 -2.33 -13.20 15.17
CA GLY A 181 -3.03 -14.29 14.46
C GLY A 181 -4.07 -15.08 15.29
N MET A 182 -3.98 -15.05 16.62
CA MET A 182 -4.94 -15.74 17.50
C MET A 182 -6.22 -14.93 17.77
N ARG A 183 -6.31 -13.66 17.33
CA ARG A 183 -7.38 -12.73 17.73
C ARG A 183 -8.70 -12.91 17.00
N TYR A 184 -8.72 -13.64 15.88
CA TYR A 184 -9.86 -13.66 14.94
C TYR A 184 -10.52 -15.03 14.77
N LEU A 185 -10.03 -16.07 15.46
CA LEU A 185 -10.68 -17.38 15.51
C LEU A 185 -11.83 -17.36 16.54
N GLY A 186 -13.01 -16.94 16.09
CA GLY A 186 -14.24 -16.97 16.89
C GLY A 186 -14.86 -18.36 16.93
N THR A 187 -15.17 -18.86 18.13
CA THR A 187 -15.90 -20.10 18.39
C THR A 187 -17.41 -19.91 18.17
N GLY A 188 -17.86 -19.86 16.91
CA GLY A 188 -19.28 -19.72 16.56
C GLY A 188 -19.59 -20.26 15.15
N ALA A 189 -20.88 -20.48 14.85
CA ALA A 189 -21.32 -20.97 13.55
C ALA A 189 -20.86 -20.04 12.42
N GLU A 190 -19.93 -20.49 11.59
CA GLU A 190 -19.29 -19.68 10.55
C GLU A 190 -20.24 -19.45 9.36
N THR A 191 -20.83 -18.25 9.27
CA THR A 191 -21.53 -17.81 8.05
C THR A 191 -20.51 -17.46 6.94
N PRO A 192 -20.87 -17.54 5.66
CA PRO A 192 -20.00 -17.09 4.55
C PRO A 192 -19.50 -15.65 4.73
N MET A 193 -20.36 -14.75 5.24
CA MET A 193 -20.00 -13.37 5.54
C MET A 193 -18.97 -13.25 6.68
N SER A 194 -19.09 -14.07 7.72
CA SER A 194 -18.11 -14.13 8.82
C SER A 194 -16.75 -14.62 8.31
N LYS A 195 -16.73 -15.64 7.43
CA LYS A 195 -15.51 -16.11 6.78
C LYS A 195 -14.86 -15.02 5.93
N LYS A 196 -15.64 -14.31 5.10
CA LYS A 196 -15.14 -13.21 4.27
C LYS A 196 -14.59 -12.06 5.14
N ALA A 197 -15.26 -11.71 6.24
CA ALA A 197 -14.76 -10.70 7.19
C ALA A 197 -13.38 -11.08 7.75
N THR A 198 -13.22 -12.34 8.17
CA THR A 198 -11.95 -12.87 8.70
C THR A 198 -10.84 -12.84 7.64
N ILE A 199 -11.16 -13.23 6.39
CA ILE A 199 -10.20 -13.19 5.28
C ILE A 199 -9.76 -11.75 5.00
N LEU A 200 -10.70 -10.81 4.88
CA LEU A 200 -10.39 -9.40 4.65
C LEU A 200 -9.52 -8.80 5.76
N MET A 201 -9.80 -9.15 7.02
CA MET A 201 -9.00 -8.71 8.15
C MET A 201 -7.59 -9.29 8.13
N PHE A 202 -7.44 -10.58 7.81
CA PHE A 202 -6.14 -11.20 7.65
C PHE A 202 -5.35 -10.56 6.50
N GLU A 203 -5.99 -10.35 5.35
CA GLU A 203 -5.38 -9.71 4.18
C GLU A 203 -4.88 -8.29 4.54
N MET A 204 -5.73 -7.47 5.16
CA MET A 204 -5.39 -6.08 5.48
C MET A 204 -4.37 -5.94 6.63
N ASP A 205 -4.25 -6.95 7.51
CA ASP A 205 -3.20 -6.97 8.54
C ASP A 205 -1.80 -7.01 7.91
N GLN A 206 -1.65 -7.68 6.76
CA GLN A 206 -0.39 -7.79 6.01
C GLN A 206 -0.08 -6.55 5.14
N VAL A 207 -1.07 -5.68 4.94
CA VAL A 207 -0.93 -4.49 4.08
C VAL A 207 -0.34 -3.33 4.90
N GLN A 208 0.68 -2.66 4.36
CA GLN A 208 1.29 -1.48 4.98
C GLN A 208 0.31 -0.29 5.02
N SER A 209 0.48 0.62 5.99
CA SER A 209 -0.41 1.77 6.21
C SER A 209 -0.44 2.77 5.05
N ASP A 210 0.63 2.80 4.25
CA ASP A 210 0.82 3.66 3.09
C ASP A 210 0.47 2.97 1.76
N ASP A 211 -0.21 1.84 1.79
CA ASP A 211 -0.63 1.13 0.58
C ASP A 211 -1.88 1.76 -0.03
N TYR A 212 -1.86 1.98 -1.35
CA TYR A 212 -2.99 2.53 -2.09
C TYR A 212 -4.21 1.59 -2.12
N ARG A 213 -4.02 0.29 -1.87
CA ARG A 213 -5.11 -0.71 -1.85
C ARG A 213 -6.17 -0.41 -0.80
N ILE A 214 -5.79 0.19 0.33
CA ILE A 214 -6.74 0.64 1.37
C ILE A 214 -7.71 1.71 0.82
N LEU A 215 -7.30 2.43 -0.22
CA LEU A 215 -8.07 3.50 -0.86
C LEU A 215 -8.66 3.09 -2.20
N GLN A 216 -8.31 1.90 -2.70
CA GLN A 216 -8.69 1.44 -4.03
C GLN A 216 -10.20 1.53 -4.18
N SER A 217 -10.66 1.93 -5.37
CA SER A 217 -12.08 2.07 -5.69
C SER A 217 -12.41 1.19 -6.87
N CYS A 218 -13.59 0.57 -6.82
CA CYS A 218 -14.22 0.00 -7.99
C CYS A 218 -15.34 0.93 -8.41
N VAL A 219 -15.14 1.56 -9.58
CA VAL A 219 -16.00 2.36 -10.49
C VAL A 219 -17.11 3.27 -9.90
N LEU A 220 -17.78 2.94 -8.80
CA LEU A 220 -18.77 3.78 -8.11
C LEU A 220 -18.72 3.71 -6.56
N GLY A 221 -17.78 2.98 -5.97
CA GLY A 221 -17.68 2.83 -4.51
C GLY A 221 -16.23 2.72 -4.05
N ILE A 222 -15.91 3.43 -2.97
CA ILE A 222 -14.62 3.34 -2.28
C ILE A 222 -14.62 2.02 -1.49
N ARG A 223 -13.51 1.27 -1.42
CA ARG A 223 -13.41 -0.02 -0.70
C ARG A 223 -13.44 0.15 0.82
N PHE A 224 -14.59 0.59 1.34
CA PHE A 224 -14.84 0.85 2.75
C PHE A 224 -14.62 -0.40 3.63
N GLU A 225 -14.85 -1.59 3.09
CA GLU A 225 -14.58 -2.86 3.76
C GLU A 225 -13.10 -3.08 4.07
N TYR A 226 -12.18 -2.64 3.19
CA TYR A 226 -10.74 -2.75 3.42
C TYR A 226 -10.30 -1.77 4.50
N TYR A 227 -10.88 -0.57 4.52
CA TYR A 227 -10.68 0.35 5.62
C TYR A 227 -11.14 -0.24 6.95
N LEU A 228 -12.38 -0.75 7.02
CA LEU A 228 -12.92 -1.38 8.23
C LEU A 228 -12.07 -2.55 8.71
N ALA A 229 -11.63 -3.40 7.78
CA ALA A 229 -10.73 -4.50 8.07
C ALA A 229 -9.38 -4.01 8.61
N LYS A 230 -8.79 -2.96 8.00
CA LYS A 230 -7.51 -2.40 8.43
C LYS A 230 -7.58 -1.74 9.79
N VAL A 231 -8.63 -0.97 10.09
CA VAL A 231 -8.83 -0.39 11.44
C VAL A 231 -9.29 -1.42 12.46
N GLY A 232 -9.55 -2.67 12.06
CA GLY A 232 -9.97 -3.75 12.94
C GLY A 232 -11.38 -3.60 13.50
N ASN A 233 -12.28 -2.88 12.82
CA ASN A 233 -13.67 -2.75 13.25
C ASN A 233 -14.51 -3.94 12.77
N THR A 234 -14.39 -5.06 13.49
CA THR A 234 -15.00 -6.35 13.14
C THR A 234 -16.52 -6.27 13.12
N SER A 235 -17.11 -5.54 14.07
CA SER A 235 -18.56 -5.39 14.21
C SER A 235 -19.17 -4.63 13.03
N ALA A 236 -18.58 -3.49 12.65
CA ALA A 236 -19.04 -2.72 11.50
C ALA A 236 -18.82 -3.48 10.18
N LEU A 237 -17.70 -4.21 10.05
CA LEU A 237 -17.42 -5.02 8.86
C LEU A 237 -18.43 -6.16 8.70
N GLN A 238 -18.70 -6.91 9.76
CA GLN A 238 -19.72 -7.97 9.72
C GLN A 238 -21.11 -7.40 9.44
N TYR A 239 -21.45 -6.26 10.03
CA TYR A 239 -22.73 -5.60 9.76
C TYR A 239 -22.86 -5.16 8.29
N LEU A 240 -21.82 -4.52 7.74
CA LEU A 240 -21.75 -4.11 6.34
C LEU A 240 -21.95 -5.31 5.41
N LEU A 241 -21.23 -6.41 5.63
CA LEU A 241 -21.33 -7.62 4.81
C LEU A 241 -22.69 -8.31 4.92
N ASN A 242 -23.33 -8.27 6.09
CA ASN A 242 -24.62 -8.92 6.30
C ASN A 242 -25.80 -8.13 5.74
N GLN A 243 -25.74 -6.80 5.74
CA GLN A 243 -26.89 -5.93 5.42
C GLN A 243 -26.79 -5.25 4.06
N HIS A 244 -25.57 -5.01 3.55
CA HIS A 244 -25.34 -4.14 2.40
C HIS A 244 -24.52 -4.79 1.28
N VAL A 245 -24.27 -6.10 1.36
CA VAL A 245 -23.57 -6.88 0.34
C VAL A 245 -24.43 -8.07 -0.06
N ASP A 246 -24.67 -8.22 -1.37
CA ASP A 246 -25.46 -9.32 -1.91
C ASP A 246 -24.74 -10.67 -1.74
N SER A 247 -25.38 -11.61 -1.04
CA SER A 247 -24.80 -12.93 -0.75
C SER A 247 -24.54 -13.77 -2.00
N GLU A 248 -25.29 -13.53 -3.08
CA GLU A 248 -25.17 -14.25 -4.37
C GLU A 248 -23.95 -13.81 -5.20
N ARG A 249 -23.31 -12.69 -4.83
CA ARG A 249 -22.14 -12.11 -5.51
C ARG A 249 -20.84 -12.18 -4.70
N LEU A 250 -20.83 -12.97 -3.62
CA LEU A 250 -19.64 -13.28 -2.83
C LEU A 250 -18.71 -14.23 -3.61
N SER A 251 -18.02 -13.73 -4.64
CA SER A 251 -16.87 -14.42 -5.21
C SER A 251 -15.60 -14.08 -4.42
N ASP A 252 -14.61 -14.97 -4.46
CA ASP A 252 -13.34 -14.73 -3.78
C ASP A 252 -12.46 -13.70 -4.51
N ASP A 253 -12.63 -13.56 -5.83
CA ASP A 253 -11.75 -12.80 -6.72
C ASP A 253 -12.31 -11.45 -7.20
N GLU A 254 -13.60 -11.14 -6.99
CA GLU A 254 -14.18 -9.85 -7.41
C GLU A 254 -14.35 -8.85 -6.24
N PRO A 255 -14.23 -7.54 -6.52
CA PRO A 255 -14.50 -6.50 -5.53
C PRO A 255 -15.94 -6.58 -5.02
N LEU A 256 -16.11 -6.43 -3.70
CA LEU A 256 -17.43 -6.47 -3.10
C LEU A 256 -18.27 -5.29 -3.60
N VAL A 257 -19.47 -5.59 -4.09
CA VAL A 257 -20.45 -4.59 -4.47
C VAL A 257 -21.23 -4.18 -3.22
N ILE A 258 -20.86 -3.03 -2.66
CA ILE A 258 -21.56 -2.45 -1.50
C ILE A 258 -22.73 -1.59 -2.00
N ALA A 259 -23.92 -1.83 -1.48
CA ALA A 259 -25.10 -1.02 -1.78
C ALA A 259 -24.86 0.47 -1.42
N PRO A 260 -25.20 1.44 -2.29
CA PRO A 260 -25.03 2.87 -1.98
C PRO A 260 -25.75 3.34 -0.71
N ALA A 261 -26.82 2.63 -0.32
CA ALA A 261 -27.57 2.86 0.91
C ALA A 261 -26.72 2.70 2.18
N ALA A 262 -25.64 1.90 2.15
CA ALA A 262 -24.74 1.68 3.29
C ALA A 262 -24.19 2.98 3.88
N ARG A 263 -23.93 3.99 3.03
CA ARG A 263 -23.38 5.28 3.45
C ARG A 263 -24.38 6.11 4.26
N GLN A 264 -25.67 5.84 4.12
CA GLN A 264 -26.75 6.51 4.84
C GLN A 264 -27.18 5.71 6.09
N ASP A 265 -26.57 4.55 6.35
CA ASP A 265 -26.90 3.70 7.48
C ASP A 265 -26.42 4.32 8.80
N PRO A 266 -27.32 4.56 9.78
CA PRO A 266 -26.95 5.12 11.08
C PRO A 266 -25.91 4.29 11.84
N GLN A 267 -25.86 2.97 11.67
CA GLN A 267 -24.87 2.11 12.36
C GLN A 267 -23.47 2.20 11.76
N LEU A 268 -23.35 2.64 10.50
CA LEU A 268 -22.07 2.80 9.81
C LEU A 268 -21.63 4.26 9.71
N PHE A 269 -22.48 5.21 10.14
CA PHE A 269 -22.25 6.65 9.98
C PHE A 269 -20.91 7.12 10.53
N ASP A 270 -20.57 6.79 11.78
CA ASP A 270 -19.33 7.20 12.42
C ASP A 270 -18.10 6.60 11.71
N ALA A 271 -18.21 5.36 11.26
CA ALA A 271 -17.15 4.68 10.52
C ALA A 271 -16.94 5.30 9.12
N TYR A 272 -18.01 5.68 8.43
CA TYR A 272 -17.92 6.43 7.17
C TYR A 272 -17.35 7.84 7.38
N GLN A 273 -17.69 8.53 8.47
CA GLN A 273 -17.11 9.82 8.80
C GLN A 273 -15.60 9.72 9.04
N ALA A 274 -15.17 8.71 9.79
CA ALA A 274 -13.75 8.44 10.02
C ALA A 274 -13.02 8.08 8.71
N PHE A 275 -13.70 7.33 7.84
CA PHE A 275 -13.19 7.01 6.52
C PHE A 275 -13.04 8.23 5.61
N ASP A 276 -14.02 9.13 5.61
CA ASP A 276 -13.96 10.39 4.87
C ASP A 276 -12.78 11.25 5.34
N ASN A 277 -12.53 11.32 6.65
CA ASN A 277 -11.37 12.02 7.19
C ASN A 277 -10.06 11.39 6.68
N PHE A 278 -9.95 10.07 6.70
CA PHE A 278 -8.80 9.34 6.16
C PHE A 278 -8.57 9.60 4.66
N THR A 279 -9.63 9.59 3.85
CA THR A 279 -9.51 9.90 2.42
C THR A 279 -9.10 11.35 2.17
N GLN A 280 -9.60 12.31 2.97
CA GLN A 280 -9.18 13.72 2.89
C GLN A 280 -7.71 13.93 3.25
N ILE A 281 -7.22 13.29 4.33
CA ILE A 281 -5.80 13.33 4.70
C ILE A 281 -4.95 12.78 3.55
N THR A 282 -5.38 11.65 2.97
CA THR A 282 -4.68 11.07 1.82
C THR A 282 -4.71 11.97 0.59
N ALA A 283 -5.81 12.67 0.32
CA ALA A 283 -5.90 13.60 -0.79
C ALA A 283 -4.93 14.79 -0.63
N LEU A 284 -4.79 15.34 0.58
CA LEU A 284 -3.79 16.38 0.89
C LEU A 284 -2.37 15.84 0.68
N PHE A 285 -2.09 14.64 1.20
CA PHE A 285 -0.80 14.00 1.04
C PHE A 285 -0.44 13.76 -0.44
N SER A 286 -1.41 13.28 -1.23
CA SER A 286 -1.25 13.05 -2.66
C SER A 286 -0.99 14.35 -3.42
N ALA A 287 -1.71 15.43 -3.08
CA ALA A 287 -1.45 16.77 -3.64
C ALA A 287 -0.03 17.27 -3.29
N GLY A 288 0.45 17.00 -2.07
CA GLY A 288 1.82 17.30 -1.66
C GLY A 288 2.86 16.59 -2.54
N LEU A 289 2.68 15.29 -2.80
CA LEU A 289 3.54 14.51 -3.69
C LEU A 289 3.50 15.01 -5.14
N GLU A 290 2.32 15.35 -5.66
CA GLU A 290 2.18 15.92 -7.00
C GLU A 290 2.90 17.27 -7.13
N CYS A 291 2.82 18.14 -6.11
CA CYS A 291 3.58 19.39 -6.07
C CYS A 291 5.10 19.15 -6.08
N MET A 292 5.60 18.10 -5.42
CA MET A 292 7.02 17.73 -5.50
C MET A 292 7.44 17.37 -6.93
N LEU A 293 6.61 16.62 -7.67
CA LEU A 293 6.86 16.27 -9.07
C LEU A 293 6.84 17.49 -10.00
N GLN A 294 6.13 18.55 -9.61
CA GLN A 294 6.04 19.82 -10.33
C GLN A 294 7.14 20.82 -9.93
N ASN A 295 8.07 20.44 -9.05
CA ASN A 295 9.09 21.31 -8.42
C ASN A 295 8.50 22.45 -7.57
N GLU A 296 7.24 22.34 -7.15
CA GLU A 296 6.57 23.31 -6.27
C GLU A 296 6.73 22.92 -4.80
N HIS A 297 7.98 22.78 -4.33
CA HIS A 297 8.29 22.24 -3.00
C HIS A 297 7.70 23.04 -1.83
N ALA A 298 7.54 24.36 -1.96
CA ALA A 298 6.90 25.19 -0.93
C ALA A 298 5.42 24.86 -0.75
N ARG A 299 4.68 24.71 -1.86
CA ARG A 299 3.27 24.30 -1.83
C ARG A 299 3.11 22.85 -1.40
N GLY A 300 4.03 21.97 -1.83
CA GLY A 300 4.07 20.58 -1.38
C GLY A 300 4.22 20.47 0.14
N LEU A 301 5.14 21.26 0.71
CA LEU A 301 5.34 21.34 2.16
C LEU A 301 4.10 21.85 2.91
N GLU A 302 3.40 22.85 2.38
CA GLU A 302 2.13 23.33 2.96
C GLU A 302 1.08 22.22 3.02
N TYR A 303 0.91 21.45 1.93
CA TYR A 303 0.01 20.29 1.91
C TYR A 303 0.40 19.22 2.93
N PHE A 304 1.70 18.94 3.11
CA PHE A 304 2.16 18.01 4.13
C PHE A 304 1.89 18.54 5.55
N LEU A 305 2.13 19.82 5.83
CA LEU A 305 1.83 20.41 7.14
C LEU A 305 0.33 20.38 7.46
N ASP A 306 -0.53 20.64 6.47
CA ASP A 306 -1.98 20.55 6.64
C ASP A 306 -2.46 19.10 6.83
N ALA A 307 -1.86 18.14 6.10
CA ALA A 307 -2.12 16.72 6.31
C ALA A 307 -1.73 16.29 7.73
N LYS A 308 -0.57 16.72 8.23
CA LYS A 308 -0.09 16.45 9.60
C LYS A 308 -1.05 17.03 10.64
N ARG A 309 -1.53 18.26 10.44
CA ARG A 309 -2.48 18.91 11.35
C ARG A 309 -3.81 18.15 11.40
N LYS A 310 -4.35 17.75 10.25
CA LYS A 310 -5.60 16.97 10.19
C LYS A 310 -5.44 15.59 10.84
N GLU A 311 -4.30 14.94 10.63
CA GLU A 311 -4.00 13.66 11.27
C GLU A 311 -3.90 13.78 12.78
N ALA A 312 -3.23 14.81 13.30
CA ALA A 312 -3.18 15.10 14.73
C ALA A 312 -4.56 15.38 15.33
N GLN A 313 -5.44 16.09 14.61
CA GLN A 313 -6.83 16.31 15.02
C GLN A 313 -7.63 15.01 15.08
N TRP A 314 -7.43 14.12 14.10
CA TRP A 314 -8.08 12.80 14.09
C TRP A 314 -7.61 11.92 15.26
N VAL A 315 -6.30 11.87 15.52
CA VAL A 315 -5.72 11.15 16.67
C VAL A 315 -6.21 11.74 18.00
N HIS A 316 -6.29 13.06 18.12
CA HIS A 316 -6.86 13.69 19.30
C HIS A 316 -8.35 13.33 19.49
N GLY A 317 -9.12 13.33 18.41
CA GLY A 317 -10.53 12.89 18.42
C GLY A 317 -10.68 11.44 18.91
N TYR A 318 -9.78 10.55 18.48
CA TYR A 318 -9.72 9.16 18.94
C TYR A 318 -9.47 9.04 20.45
N LEU A 319 -8.62 9.90 21.04
CA LEU A 319 -8.34 9.89 22.48
C LEU A 319 -9.51 10.41 23.34
N VAL A 320 -10.34 11.30 22.79
CA VAL A 320 -11.37 12.02 23.54
C VAL A 320 -12.78 11.44 23.34
N SER A 321 -13.14 11.03 22.12
CA SER A 321 -14.48 10.52 21.79
C SER A 321 -14.53 8.99 21.82
N THR A 322 -15.54 8.46 22.51
CA THR A 322 -15.76 7.01 22.56
C THR A 322 -16.30 6.50 21.22
N GLU A 323 -17.10 7.31 20.54
CA GLU A 323 -17.70 7.02 19.24
C GLU A 323 -16.62 6.87 18.16
N ILE A 324 -15.68 7.82 18.08
CA ILE A 324 -14.55 7.76 17.13
C ILE A 324 -13.65 6.55 17.44
N ARG A 325 -13.38 6.29 18.73
CA ARG A 325 -12.57 5.13 19.14
C ARG A 325 -13.22 3.80 18.76
N MET A 326 -14.53 3.68 18.88
CA MET A 326 -15.27 2.48 18.45
C MET A 326 -15.32 2.35 16.93
N ALA A 327 -15.41 3.47 16.21
CA ALA A 327 -15.40 3.49 14.75
C ALA A 327 -14.05 3.06 14.16
N THR A 328 -12.93 3.45 14.78
CA THR A 328 -11.57 3.15 14.30
C THR A 328 -10.66 2.60 15.42
N PRO A 329 -10.82 1.33 15.84
CA PRO A 329 -10.10 0.76 16.98
C PRO A 329 -8.56 0.74 16.81
N ARG A 330 -8.07 0.58 15.57
CA ARG A 330 -6.64 0.54 15.21
C ARG A 330 -6.23 1.74 14.35
N ALA A 331 -6.76 2.93 14.64
CA ALA A 331 -6.48 4.16 13.90
C ALA A 331 -4.98 4.47 13.74
N GLU A 332 -4.18 4.15 14.76
CA GLU A 332 -2.72 4.35 14.78
C GLU A 332 -2.01 3.58 13.64
N GLU A 333 -2.55 2.45 13.21
CA GLU A 333 -1.99 1.65 12.11
C GLU A 333 -2.23 2.25 10.72
N LEU A 334 -3.05 3.29 10.63
CA LEU A 334 -3.22 4.08 9.40
C LEU A 334 -2.39 5.37 9.43
N SER A 335 -1.65 5.60 10.51
CA SER A 335 -0.80 6.78 10.64
C SER A 335 0.24 6.85 9.53
N ARG A 336 0.38 8.02 8.92
CA ARG A 336 1.35 8.33 7.86
C ARG A 336 2.36 9.38 8.29
N VAL A 337 2.40 9.71 9.59
CA VAL A 337 3.27 10.75 10.15
C VAL A 337 4.72 10.54 9.73
N ASP A 338 5.24 9.31 9.79
CA ASP A 338 6.64 9.02 9.44
C ASP A 338 6.94 9.33 7.97
N LYS A 339 6.08 8.89 7.05
CA LYS A 339 6.23 9.17 5.61
C LYS A 339 6.11 10.66 5.33
N LEU A 340 5.14 11.33 5.96
CA LEU A 340 4.94 12.77 5.86
C LEU A 340 6.18 13.54 6.33
N LEU A 341 6.78 13.13 7.44
CA LEU A 341 8.04 13.66 7.92
C LEU A 341 9.14 13.46 6.87
N THR A 342 9.27 12.26 6.27
CA THR A 342 10.30 12.00 5.26
C THR A 342 10.16 12.92 4.04
N TYR A 343 8.98 12.96 3.39
CA TYR A 343 8.79 13.80 2.20
C TYR A 343 8.83 15.30 2.52
N GLY A 344 8.32 15.70 3.68
CA GLY A 344 8.38 17.08 4.15
C GLY A 344 9.82 17.53 4.39
N LYS A 345 10.68 16.68 4.98
CA LYS A 345 12.11 16.93 5.16
C LYS A 345 12.83 17.07 3.81
N VAL A 346 12.51 16.26 2.82
CA VAL A 346 13.06 16.42 1.45
C VAL A 346 12.66 17.77 0.85
N CYS A 347 11.40 18.20 0.99
CA CYS A 347 10.98 19.53 0.54
C CYS A 347 11.77 20.64 1.24
N LEU A 348 11.94 20.53 2.56
CA LEU A 348 12.71 21.49 3.36
C LEU A 348 14.19 21.53 2.93
N GLN A 349 14.82 20.39 2.65
CA GLN A 349 16.22 20.34 2.16
C GLN A 349 16.39 21.15 0.88
N ILE A 350 15.50 20.97 -0.10
CA ILE A 350 15.55 21.67 -1.38
C ILE A 350 15.28 23.16 -1.20
N LEU A 351 14.29 23.52 -0.37
CA LEU A 351 13.99 24.92 -0.07
C LEU A 351 15.13 25.61 0.67
N ASP A 352 15.76 24.91 1.61
CA ASP A 352 16.90 25.38 2.39
C ASP A 352 18.11 25.66 1.51
N GLU A 353 18.48 24.72 0.64
CA GLU A 353 19.57 24.89 -0.31
C GLU A 353 19.34 26.10 -1.22
N ASN A 354 18.10 26.27 -1.71
CA ASN A 354 17.71 27.44 -2.50
C ASN A 354 17.83 28.75 -1.69
N ALA A 355 17.44 28.75 -0.41
CA ALA A 355 17.58 29.92 0.46
C ALA A 355 19.06 30.26 0.70
N ARG A 356 19.90 29.28 1.01
CA ARG A 356 21.36 29.46 1.19
C ARG A 356 22.02 30.02 -0.08
N ASN A 357 21.67 29.50 -1.25
CA ASN A 357 22.15 30.01 -2.53
C ASN A 357 21.74 31.48 -2.77
N LYS A 358 20.53 31.88 -2.38
CA LYS A 358 20.10 33.29 -2.45
C LYS A 358 20.89 34.18 -1.49
N VAL A 359 21.20 33.70 -0.28
CA VAL A 359 21.96 34.46 0.73
C VAL A 359 23.40 34.75 0.28
N LEU A 360 24.03 33.80 -0.42
CA LEU A 360 25.37 33.99 -0.97
C LEU A 360 25.43 35.10 -2.04
N ASN A 361 24.32 35.38 -2.71
CA ASN A 361 24.23 36.48 -3.67
C ASN A 361 23.78 37.78 -3.01
N VAL A 362 24.64 38.81 -3.03
CA VAL A 362 24.38 40.12 -2.41
C VAL A 362 23.02 40.71 -2.83
N ALA A 363 22.60 40.56 -4.09
CA ALA A 363 21.35 41.12 -4.60
C ALA A 363 20.09 40.44 -4.06
N TYR A 364 20.18 39.16 -3.64
CA TYR A 364 19.04 38.37 -3.17
C TYR A 364 19.13 38.05 -1.68
N ARG A 365 20.13 38.58 -0.98
CA ARG A 365 20.47 38.20 0.38
C ARG A 365 19.35 38.40 1.39
N SER A 366 18.74 39.58 1.39
CA SER A 366 17.61 39.88 2.28
C SER A 366 16.46 38.90 2.06
N ARG A 367 16.13 38.59 0.80
CA ARG A 367 15.08 37.64 0.45
C ARG A 367 15.44 36.20 0.84
N GLY A 368 16.71 35.81 0.68
CA GLY A 368 17.21 34.51 1.12
C GLY A 368 17.09 34.33 2.64
N LEU A 369 17.37 35.38 3.42
CA LEU A 369 17.23 35.36 4.88
C LEU A 369 15.76 35.30 5.32
N GLU A 370 14.86 36.03 4.65
CA GLU A 370 13.41 35.90 4.87
C GLU A 370 12.91 34.48 4.59
N ASP A 371 13.33 33.90 3.44
CA ASP A 371 12.99 32.53 3.08
C ASP A 371 13.52 31.54 4.13
N ALA A 372 14.76 31.73 4.60
CA ALA A 372 15.37 30.90 5.64
C ALA A 372 14.60 30.94 6.97
N ILE A 373 14.15 32.12 7.42
CA ILE A 373 13.33 32.28 8.62
C ILE A 373 12.04 31.48 8.50
N ARG A 374 11.36 31.59 7.35
CA ARG A 374 10.13 30.84 7.07
C ARG A 374 10.39 29.33 7.06
N ILE A 375 11.45 28.88 6.41
CA ILE A 375 11.85 27.46 6.34
C ILE A 375 12.14 26.94 7.75
N ALA A 376 12.86 27.69 8.59
CA ALA A 376 13.15 27.30 9.96
C ALA A 376 11.85 27.12 10.78
N GLN A 377 10.90 28.04 10.68
CA GLN A 377 9.60 27.93 11.35
C GLN A 377 8.79 26.72 10.84
N GLN A 378 8.79 26.48 9.54
CA GLN A 378 8.12 25.32 8.94
C GLN A 378 8.79 24.00 9.35
N ALA A 379 10.13 23.97 9.47
CA ALA A 379 10.88 22.80 9.93
C ALA A 379 10.56 22.46 11.39
N LEU A 380 10.51 23.46 12.28
CA LEU A 380 10.09 23.27 13.67
C LEU A 380 8.65 22.78 13.79
N THR A 381 7.75 23.29 12.94
CA THR A 381 6.34 22.84 12.89
C THR A 381 6.25 21.39 12.37
N LEU A 382 7.05 21.05 11.36
CA LEU A 382 7.07 19.72 10.75
C LEU A 382 7.62 18.67 11.71
N VAL A 383 8.68 18.95 12.46
CA VAL A 383 9.24 17.99 13.42
C VAL A 383 8.42 17.95 14.71
N GLY A 384 7.89 19.09 15.14
CA GLY A 384 7.12 19.23 16.38
C GLY A 384 7.99 19.43 17.61
N PRO A 385 7.42 19.95 18.72
CA PRO A 385 8.16 20.42 19.89
C PRO A 385 8.93 19.29 20.61
N GLU A 386 8.46 18.05 20.53
CA GLU A 386 9.03 16.92 21.27
C GLU A 386 10.39 16.45 20.73
N ASN A 387 10.68 16.75 19.46
CA ASN A 387 11.86 16.24 18.76
C ASN A 387 12.82 17.36 18.30
N VAL A 388 12.61 18.61 18.71
CA VAL A 388 13.40 19.76 18.22
C VAL A 388 14.90 19.61 18.48
N LEU A 389 15.29 19.05 19.63
CA LEU A 389 16.68 18.90 20.05
C LEU A 389 17.32 17.57 19.65
N THR A 390 16.50 16.56 19.36
CA THR A 390 16.95 15.19 19.08
C THR A 390 16.95 14.86 17.59
N ASP A 391 16.19 15.59 16.78
CA ASP A 391 16.05 15.33 15.35
C ASP A 391 17.34 15.69 14.58
N PRO A 392 18.04 14.71 13.97
CA PRO A 392 19.32 14.94 13.29
C PRO A 392 19.22 15.91 12.10
N PHE A 393 18.05 15.97 11.47
CA PHE A 393 17.81 16.86 10.33
C PHE A 393 17.78 18.34 10.77
N LEU A 394 17.10 18.66 11.88
CA LEU A 394 17.12 20.03 12.43
C LEU A 394 18.51 20.43 12.92
N VAL A 395 19.25 19.52 13.57
CA VAL A 395 20.63 19.77 14.00
C VAL A 395 21.51 20.13 12.80
N ARG A 396 21.42 19.34 11.72
CA ARG A 396 22.16 19.61 10.49
C ARG A 396 21.82 20.96 9.86
N LEU A 397 20.53 21.30 9.75
CA LEU A 397 20.12 22.61 9.23
C LEU A 397 20.66 23.76 10.09
N ARG A 398 20.55 23.64 11.41
CA ARG A 398 21.06 24.64 12.36
C ARG A 398 22.56 24.84 12.20
N GLU A 399 23.35 23.76 12.14
CA GLU A 399 24.80 23.83 11.97
C GLU A 399 25.19 24.50 10.64
N GLN A 400 24.50 24.15 9.55
CA GLN A 400 24.75 24.75 8.24
C GLN A 400 24.48 26.26 8.24
N TRP A 401 23.38 26.70 8.86
CA TRP A 401 23.09 28.13 8.98
C TRP A 401 24.08 28.84 9.90
N LEU A 402 24.47 28.24 11.03
CA LEU A 402 25.47 28.84 11.93
C LEU A 402 26.83 29.01 11.23
N GLN A 403 27.34 28.00 10.53
CA GLN A 403 28.57 28.10 9.75
C GLN A 403 28.49 29.20 8.67
N LEU A 404 27.35 29.27 7.98
CA LEU A 404 27.12 30.32 6.98
C LEU A 404 27.07 31.70 7.62
N THR A 405 26.46 31.84 8.80
CA THR A 405 26.41 33.12 9.54
C THR A 405 27.81 33.63 9.90
N GLU A 406 28.69 32.76 10.40
CA GLU A 406 30.07 33.10 10.75
C GLU A 406 30.81 33.67 9.54
N SER A 407 30.63 33.06 8.36
CA SER A 407 31.28 33.51 7.13
C SER A 407 30.76 34.86 6.58
N LEU A 408 29.54 35.27 6.95
CA LEU A 408 28.87 36.44 6.40
C LEU A 408 28.92 37.66 7.32
N THR A 409 29.29 37.49 8.60
CA THR A 409 29.23 38.54 9.67
C THR A 409 29.84 39.88 9.26
N GLU A 410 30.95 39.90 8.52
CA GLU A 410 31.62 41.15 8.10
C GLU A 410 30.99 41.81 6.85
N SER A 411 30.09 41.11 6.14
CA SER A 411 29.56 41.52 4.83
C SER A 411 28.09 41.94 4.83
N LEU A 412 27.44 41.93 5.99
CA LEU A 412 26.01 42.14 6.16
C LEU A 412 25.67 43.59 6.44
N GLU A 413 24.62 44.08 5.79
CA GLU A 413 24.04 45.39 6.08
C GLU A 413 23.12 45.32 7.31
N GLY A 414 22.87 46.45 7.98
CA GLY A 414 22.11 46.51 9.25
C GLY A 414 20.81 45.68 9.26
N PRO A 415 19.88 45.84 8.29
CA PRO A 415 18.65 45.05 8.22
C PRO A 415 18.88 43.55 8.02
N GLN A 416 19.97 43.17 7.35
CA GLN A 416 20.32 41.77 7.12
C GLN A 416 20.88 41.12 8.39
N SER A 417 21.61 41.88 9.21
CA SER A 417 22.07 41.44 10.53
C SER A 417 20.89 41.16 11.47
N GLU A 418 19.83 41.97 11.44
CA GLU A 418 18.61 41.72 12.23
C GLU A 418 17.89 40.43 11.80
N LEU A 419 17.72 40.21 10.49
CA LEU A 419 17.13 38.97 9.98
C LEU A 419 17.96 37.74 10.35
N LEU A 420 19.29 37.86 10.28
CA LEU A 420 20.20 36.79 10.68
C LEU A 420 20.08 36.46 12.17
N ASN A 421 20.06 37.49 13.03
CA ASN A 421 19.86 37.31 14.47
C ASN A 421 18.51 36.64 14.74
N LYS A 422 17.45 37.01 14.01
CA LYS A 422 16.14 36.37 14.13
C LYS A 422 16.18 34.89 13.73
N LEU A 423 16.86 34.55 12.64
CA LEU A 423 17.04 33.16 12.20
C LEU A 423 17.80 32.33 13.26
N VAL A 424 18.91 32.87 13.76
CA VAL A 424 19.69 32.23 14.82
C VAL A 424 18.84 32.04 16.08
N MET A 425 18.08 33.05 16.49
CA MET A 425 17.18 32.95 17.62
C MET A 425 16.09 31.88 17.43
N ILE A 426 15.58 31.65 16.22
CA ILE A 426 14.60 30.57 15.97
C ILE A 426 15.21 29.19 16.19
N TYR A 427 16.48 28.99 15.84
CA TYR A 427 17.17 27.72 16.08
C TYR A 427 17.73 27.58 17.52
N LEU A 428 17.82 28.68 18.27
CA LEU A 428 18.32 28.70 19.65
C LEU A 428 17.21 28.72 20.71
N ASN A 429 16.06 29.33 20.41
CA ASN A 429 14.92 29.41 21.33
C ASN A 429 13.95 28.26 21.09
N ASP A 430 13.64 27.54 22.17
CA ASP A 430 12.66 26.45 22.22
C ASP A 430 11.18 26.90 22.07
N GLU A 431 10.91 28.18 21.79
CA GLU A 431 9.54 28.71 21.76
C GLU A 431 8.87 28.51 20.40
N PHE A 432 8.03 27.48 20.32
CA PHE A 432 7.12 27.19 19.23
C PHE A 432 6.12 28.34 19.01
N VAL A 433 6.26 29.08 17.91
CA VAL A 433 5.27 30.09 17.48
C VAL A 433 4.44 29.51 16.34
N SER A 434 3.17 29.21 16.62
CA SER A 434 2.19 28.81 15.61
C SER A 434 1.94 29.97 14.62
N PRO A 435 1.95 29.74 13.29
CA PRO A 435 1.67 30.81 12.34
C PRO A 435 0.17 31.15 12.34
N SER A 436 -0.17 32.35 12.80
CA SER A 436 -1.48 32.97 12.57
C SER A 436 -1.67 33.25 11.06
N PRO A 437 -2.89 33.19 10.53
CA PRO A 437 -3.17 33.51 9.13
C PRO A 437 -2.87 34.99 8.83
N PRO A 438 -2.58 35.36 7.56
CA PRO A 438 -2.18 36.71 7.21
C PRO A 438 -3.39 37.67 7.28
N THR A 439 -3.39 38.59 8.24
CA THR A 439 -4.26 39.76 8.22
C THR A 439 -3.61 40.86 7.38
N SER A 440 -4.29 41.25 6.31
CA SER A 440 -3.95 42.43 5.52
C SER A 440 -4.27 43.73 6.28
N GLU A 441 -3.28 44.61 6.33
CA GLU A 441 -3.37 46.08 6.33
C GLU A 441 -4.15 46.82 7.45
N GLY A 442 -3.39 47.59 8.24
CA GLY A 442 -3.43 49.06 8.16
C GLY A 442 -4.65 49.83 8.68
N SER A 443 -4.54 50.30 9.93
CA SER A 443 -4.88 51.67 10.38
C SER A 443 -6.33 52.17 10.33
N ALA A 444 -6.98 52.31 11.50
CA ALA A 444 -7.34 53.60 12.13
C ALA A 444 -8.56 53.54 13.10
N GLU A 445 -8.31 54.07 14.31
CA GLU A 445 -9.20 54.87 15.18
C GLU A 445 -10.41 54.24 15.93
N THR A 446 -10.17 54.06 17.24
CA THR A 446 -11.00 54.41 18.41
C THR A 446 -12.51 54.68 18.25
N PHE A 447 -13.33 53.87 18.95
CA PHE A 447 -14.48 54.39 19.72
C PHE A 447 -14.82 53.53 20.95
N VAL A 448 -15.33 54.20 21.99
CA VAL A 448 -15.50 53.76 23.38
C VAL A 448 -16.92 53.18 23.62
N GLY A 449 -17.01 52.08 24.39
CA GLY A 449 -17.97 51.94 25.51
C GLY A 449 -19.29 51.16 25.35
N GLY A 450 -19.25 49.81 25.52
CA GLY A 450 -20.19 48.90 26.25
C GLY A 450 -21.67 48.75 25.81
N PRO A 451 -22.46 47.80 26.40
CA PRO A 451 -22.14 46.48 26.96
C PRO A 451 -22.83 45.31 26.19
N VAL A 452 -22.45 44.07 26.54
CA VAL A 452 -22.90 42.76 26.01
C VAL A 452 -24.38 42.47 26.34
N PRO A 453 -25.11 41.74 25.47
CA PRO A 453 -25.73 40.47 25.91
C PRO A 453 -25.60 39.32 24.90
N GLU A 454 -25.79 38.11 25.43
CA GLU A 454 -25.64 36.76 24.87
C GLU A 454 -26.35 36.46 23.53
N SER A 455 -25.72 35.70 22.63
CA SER A 455 -26.00 34.27 22.40
C SER A 455 -25.56 33.76 21.01
N THR A 456 -25.02 32.53 21.03
CA THR A 456 -25.05 31.47 20.01
C THR A 456 -24.44 31.63 18.60
N VAL A 457 -23.58 30.63 18.36
CA VAL A 457 -22.83 30.21 17.18
C VAL A 457 -23.73 29.63 16.07
N GLU A 458 -23.16 29.56 14.86
CA GLU A 458 -23.37 28.57 13.77
C GLU A 458 -24.11 29.03 12.49
N HIS A 459 -23.33 29.36 11.46
CA HIS A 459 -23.78 29.37 10.06
C HIS A 459 -23.34 28.08 9.36
N VAL A 460 -24.32 27.23 9.09
CA VAL A 460 -24.30 25.98 8.32
C VAL A 460 -24.36 26.29 6.81
N LEU A 461 -23.51 25.63 6.01
CA LEU A 461 -23.63 25.52 4.54
C LEU A 461 -24.58 24.36 4.14
N PRO A 462 -25.21 24.41 2.95
CA PRO A 462 -26.63 24.11 2.78
C PRO A 462 -26.99 22.63 2.58
N ARG A 463 -28.13 22.23 3.15
CA ARG A 463 -28.80 20.95 2.95
C ARG A 463 -29.38 20.85 1.53
N TYR A 464 -29.02 19.79 0.82
CA TYR A 464 -29.70 19.34 -0.40
C TYR A 464 -30.97 18.57 0.00
N GLN A 465 -32.13 19.22 -0.10
CA GLN A 465 -33.45 18.60 -0.26
C GLN A 465 -34.42 19.74 -0.53
N ASP A 466 -34.91 19.85 -1.78
CA ASP A 466 -36.20 20.43 -2.17
C ASP A 466 -36.29 20.51 -3.71
N VAL A 467 -36.56 19.38 -4.38
CA VAL A 467 -37.35 19.37 -5.62
C VAL A 467 -38.10 18.03 -5.69
N VAL A 468 -39.32 17.99 -5.17
CA VAL A 468 -40.37 17.07 -5.62
C VAL A 468 -41.46 17.93 -6.25
N PRO A 469 -41.83 17.72 -7.52
CA PRO A 469 -43.16 18.05 -7.99
C PRO A 469 -44.04 16.81 -7.85
N GLU A 470 -45.07 16.90 -7.02
CA GLU A 470 -46.18 15.95 -7.02
C GLU A 470 -46.93 16.03 -8.35
N GLY A 471 -47.18 14.88 -8.98
CA GLY A 471 -48.25 14.76 -9.98
C GLY A 471 -48.03 13.70 -11.05
N GLY A 472 -48.50 12.47 -10.79
CA GLY A 472 -49.20 11.67 -11.80
C GLY A 472 -48.41 10.65 -12.63
N GLU A 473 -48.75 9.39 -12.36
CA GLU A 473 -48.69 8.21 -13.25
C GLU A 473 -47.40 7.35 -13.29
N THR A 474 -47.59 6.14 -12.78
CA THR A 474 -46.72 4.97 -12.74
C THR A 474 -46.23 4.51 -14.12
N VAL A 475 -44.91 4.50 -14.35
CA VAL A 475 -44.24 3.67 -15.36
C VAL A 475 -42.95 3.10 -14.75
N ARG A 476 -42.61 1.86 -15.12
CA ARG A 476 -41.60 1.00 -14.48
C ARG A 476 -40.17 1.43 -14.83
N ASP A 477 -39.38 1.83 -13.83
CA ASP A 477 -37.95 2.16 -13.95
C ASP A 477 -37.06 0.90 -13.91
N THR A 478 -37.20 0.01 -14.90
CA THR A 478 -36.31 -1.17 -15.04
C THR A 478 -35.68 -1.30 -16.43
N GLU A 479 -35.85 -0.31 -17.32
CA GLU A 479 -35.34 -0.39 -18.71
C GLU A 479 -34.42 0.77 -19.13
N VAL A 480 -34.12 1.75 -18.26
CA VAL A 480 -33.30 2.92 -18.64
C VAL A 480 -31.80 2.73 -18.38
N GLU A 481 -31.40 1.82 -17.49
CA GLU A 481 -29.98 1.62 -17.14
C GLU A 481 -29.23 0.70 -18.13
N ILE A 482 -29.93 -0.22 -18.81
CA ILE A 482 -29.33 -1.16 -19.77
C ILE A 482 -28.98 -0.47 -21.12
N VAL A 483 -29.71 0.59 -21.48
CA VAL A 483 -29.52 1.28 -22.77
C VAL A 483 -28.24 2.13 -22.78
N LEU A 484 -27.78 2.61 -21.62
CA LEU A 484 -26.54 3.41 -21.53
C LEU A 484 -25.28 2.54 -21.64
N GLU A 485 -25.33 1.28 -21.19
CA GLU A 485 -24.20 0.35 -21.28
C GLU A 485 -23.98 -0.16 -22.72
N GLU A 486 -25.04 -0.50 -23.45
CA GLU A 486 -24.90 -0.92 -24.86
C GLU A 486 -24.45 0.22 -25.78
N MET A 487 -24.87 1.47 -25.51
CA MET A 487 -24.45 2.63 -26.28
C MET A 487 -22.96 2.97 -26.06
N LEU A 488 -22.44 2.82 -24.84
CA LEU A 488 -21.02 3.11 -24.55
C LEU A 488 -20.10 2.08 -25.21
N GLU A 489 -20.49 0.81 -25.24
CA GLU A 489 -19.74 -0.24 -25.92
C GLU A 489 -19.78 -0.12 -27.46
N GLU A 490 -20.92 0.29 -28.05
CA GLU A 490 -20.99 0.54 -29.50
C GLU A 490 -20.18 1.76 -29.92
N MET A 491 -20.15 2.82 -29.09
CA MET A 491 -19.35 4.02 -29.35
C MET A 491 -17.84 3.77 -29.27
N LEU A 492 -17.40 2.82 -28.44
CA LEU A 492 -15.99 2.38 -28.36
C LEU A 492 -15.59 1.44 -29.52
N LYS A 493 -16.54 0.70 -30.11
CA LYS A 493 -16.28 -0.20 -31.25
C LYS A 493 -16.18 0.52 -32.59
N ARG A 494 -16.75 1.71 -32.75
CA ARG A 494 -16.76 2.46 -34.01
C ARG A 494 -15.69 3.55 -34.04
N GLY A 495 -14.43 3.15 -34.05
CA GLY A 495 -13.33 4.05 -34.40
C GLY A 495 -13.34 4.41 -35.88
N GLN A 496 -13.88 5.58 -36.25
CA GLN A 496 -13.53 6.29 -37.49
C GLN A 496 -13.52 7.81 -37.28
N VAL A 497 -12.40 8.42 -37.68
CA VAL A 497 -12.04 9.85 -37.62
C VAL A 497 -12.67 10.60 -38.79
N GLN A 498 -13.19 11.82 -38.58
CA GLN A 498 -12.92 12.99 -39.44
C GLN A 498 -13.47 14.34 -38.92
N ASP A 499 -12.66 15.37 -39.20
CA ASP A 499 -12.83 16.82 -39.01
C ASP A 499 -14.25 17.38 -39.12
N ALA A 500 -14.63 18.23 -38.15
CA ALA A 500 -15.27 19.52 -38.39
C ALA A 500 -15.18 20.38 -37.11
N GLY A 501 -14.57 21.56 -37.23
CA GLY A 501 -14.30 22.43 -36.10
C GLY A 501 -15.53 23.10 -35.49
N GLY A 502 -15.35 23.58 -34.25
CA GLY A 502 -16.15 24.65 -33.65
C GLY A 502 -17.05 24.23 -32.50
N SER A 503 -16.60 24.57 -31.29
CA SER A 503 -17.44 24.95 -30.13
C SER A 503 -18.27 23.86 -29.45
N ALA A 504 -17.67 23.09 -28.54
CA ALA A 504 -18.33 22.52 -27.38
C ALA A 504 -17.32 22.04 -26.31
N THR A 505 -16.70 22.97 -25.58
CA THR A 505 -15.91 22.66 -24.38
C THR A 505 -16.74 22.96 -23.13
N MET A 506 -17.63 22.04 -22.77
CA MET A 506 -18.05 21.77 -21.38
C MET A 506 -18.49 20.31 -21.29
N ALA A 507 -17.54 19.40 -21.48
CA ALA A 507 -17.68 18.01 -21.06
C ALA A 507 -16.96 17.88 -19.71
N THR A 508 -17.71 17.45 -18.71
CA THR A 508 -17.29 17.04 -17.37
C THR A 508 -16.02 16.18 -17.41
N GLN A 509 -14.87 16.76 -17.04
CA GLN A 509 -13.68 15.98 -16.74
C GLN A 509 -13.97 15.14 -15.49
N ALA A 510 -14.08 13.82 -15.65
CA ALA A 510 -14.09 12.90 -14.52
C ALA A 510 -12.78 13.09 -13.74
N VAL A 511 -12.89 13.63 -12.51
CA VAL A 511 -11.75 13.83 -11.62
C VAL A 511 -11.15 12.45 -11.30
N GLU A 512 -9.86 12.28 -11.55
CA GLU A 512 -9.15 11.02 -11.32
C GLU A 512 -9.23 10.61 -9.83
N PRO A 513 -9.48 9.33 -9.51
CA PRO A 513 -9.71 8.90 -8.13
C PRO A 513 -8.44 9.02 -7.27
N VAL A 514 -8.63 9.37 -5.99
CA VAL A 514 -7.55 9.68 -5.03
C VAL A 514 -6.51 8.57 -4.92
N TRP A 515 -6.92 7.29 -4.91
CA TRP A 515 -6.00 6.15 -4.80
C TRP A 515 -5.05 6.04 -5.98
N LYS A 516 -5.51 6.38 -7.19
CA LYS A 516 -4.72 6.28 -8.42
C LYS A 516 -3.69 7.40 -8.46
N ARG A 517 -4.15 8.63 -8.16
CA ARG A 517 -3.29 9.80 -7.97
C ARG A 517 -2.20 9.53 -6.93
N TYR A 518 -2.60 8.99 -5.78
CA TYR A 518 -1.68 8.62 -4.71
C TYR A 518 -0.63 7.61 -5.16
N ARG A 519 -1.05 6.47 -5.73
CA ARG A 519 -0.15 5.41 -6.20
C ARG A 519 0.86 5.94 -7.21
N ASP A 520 0.37 6.65 -8.23
CA ASP A 520 1.19 7.12 -9.34
C ASP A 520 2.15 8.24 -8.88
N ALA A 521 1.69 9.15 -8.01
CA ALA A 521 2.54 10.19 -7.44
C ALA A 521 3.62 9.61 -6.53
N LYS A 522 3.27 8.69 -5.61
CA LYS A 522 4.21 8.05 -4.68
C LYS A 522 5.30 7.29 -5.41
N GLN A 523 4.94 6.42 -6.36
CA GLN A 523 5.93 5.65 -7.13
C GLN A 523 6.93 6.55 -7.87
N ARG A 524 6.45 7.67 -8.42
CA ARG A 524 7.30 8.62 -9.15
C ARG A 524 8.19 9.43 -8.22
N VAL A 525 7.67 9.91 -7.09
CA VAL A 525 8.47 10.63 -6.09
C VAL A 525 9.54 9.71 -5.50
N ASP A 526 9.19 8.48 -5.14
CA ASP A 526 10.14 7.48 -4.62
C ASP A 526 11.26 7.16 -5.63
N MET A 527 10.95 7.19 -6.93
CA MET A 527 11.96 7.02 -7.98
C MET A 527 12.84 8.27 -8.15
N GLN A 528 12.23 9.45 -8.18
CA GLN A 528 12.92 10.72 -8.46
C GLN A 528 13.80 11.19 -7.29
N PHE A 529 13.36 10.97 -6.05
CA PHE A 529 14.01 11.48 -4.84
C PHE A 529 14.66 10.37 -4.00
N ARG A 530 14.88 9.18 -4.56
CA ARG A 530 15.40 7.99 -3.85
C ARG A 530 16.59 8.31 -2.94
N GLN A 531 17.61 8.99 -3.48
CA GLN A 531 18.83 9.33 -2.72
C GLN A 531 18.52 10.27 -1.54
N SER A 532 17.75 11.33 -1.75
CA SER A 532 17.37 12.27 -0.68
C SER A 532 16.46 11.62 0.37
N LEU A 533 15.60 10.68 -0.04
CA LEU A 533 14.78 9.89 0.88
C LEU A 533 15.63 8.96 1.73
N ASP A 534 16.60 8.26 1.14
CA ASP A 534 17.53 7.37 1.86
C ASP A 534 18.38 8.13 2.88
N GLU A 535 18.89 9.31 2.51
CA GLU A 535 19.64 10.21 3.40
C GLU A 535 18.80 10.74 4.58
N THR A 536 17.48 10.86 4.39
CA THR A 536 16.55 11.33 5.43
C THR A 536 16.11 10.21 6.36
N LEU A 537 16.20 8.95 5.91
CA LEU A 537 15.86 7.75 6.70
C LEU A 537 17.05 7.23 7.53
N HIS A 538 18.29 7.44 7.07
CA HIS A 538 19.51 6.91 7.72
C HIS A 538 20.36 7.98 8.42
N GLY A 539 19.97 9.25 8.33
CA GLY A 539 20.67 10.39 8.93
C GLY A 539 19.88 10.96 10.09
#